data_AF-A0A2E8KZI2-F1
#
_entry.id   AF-A0A2E8KZI2-F1
#
_cell.length_a   1.000
_cell.length_b   1.000
_cell.length_c   1.000
_cell.angle_alpha   90.00
_cell.angle_beta   90.00
_cell.angle_gamma   90.00
#
_symmetry.space_group_name_H-M   'P 1'
#
loop_
_entity.id
_entity.type
_entity.pdbx_description
1 polymer ?
#
loop_
_entity_poly.entity_id
_entity_poly.type
_entity_poly.pdbx_seq_one_letter_code
_entity_poly.pdbx_strand_id
1 'polypeptide(L)'
;MTAEKEVIKDGIHEYYYKNEYSHQLKWRGNYKDGLKDGLVEIFHWEKGQLIRRENWKQGREDGVWEEFNKETGQLTNRGNFVDGKQQDFEWFNETGQLEIRGYFKDDEQDGLWEYFAENGQIAYQGTFKNGKEDGLWEGYYENGQLLYTGNMKNGEADGLFEWFHENGQLQRRGEHKNGKLDGLWEYFDRDGNLTETIEFKNGLKKR
;
A
#
# COMPACT_ATOMS: atom_id res chain seq x y z
N MET A 1 -14.86 38.96 -11.67
CA MET A 1 -14.59 37.51 -11.76
C MET A 1 -13.69 37.28 -12.96
N THR A 2 -12.37 37.24 -12.77
CA THR A 2 -11.41 36.99 -13.85
C THR A 2 -11.46 35.51 -14.20
N ALA A 3 -11.92 35.18 -15.41
CA ALA A 3 -12.03 33.79 -15.89
C ALA A 3 -10.65 33.13 -16.00
N GLU A 4 -10.57 31.81 -15.77
CA GLU A 4 -9.39 31.02 -16.12
C GLU A 4 -9.22 31.08 -17.65
N LYS A 5 -7.97 31.18 -18.14
CA LYS A 5 -7.72 31.13 -19.59
C LYS A 5 -7.73 29.67 -20.01
N GLU A 6 -8.73 29.29 -20.78
CA GLU A 6 -8.80 28.01 -21.48
C GLU A 6 -8.19 28.15 -22.88
N VAL A 7 -7.37 27.18 -23.26
CA VAL A 7 -6.80 27.05 -24.60
C VAL A 7 -7.00 25.61 -25.06
N ILE A 8 -7.51 25.41 -26.27
CA ILE A 8 -7.66 24.07 -26.86
C ILE A 8 -6.56 23.91 -27.93
N LYS A 9 -5.71 22.89 -27.78
CA LYS A 9 -4.65 22.53 -28.73
C LYS A 9 -4.77 21.05 -29.07
N ASP A 10 -4.93 20.74 -30.35
CA ASP A 10 -5.05 19.35 -30.84
C ASP A 10 -6.12 18.53 -30.09
N GLY A 11 -7.22 19.18 -29.66
CA GLY A 11 -8.30 18.54 -28.89
C GLY A 11 -8.04 18.41 -27.39
N ILE A 12 -6.86 18.80 -26.91
CA ILE A 12 -6.51 18.83 -25.49
C ILE A 12 -6.87 20.21 -24.93
N HIS A 13 -7.62 20.21 -23.83
CA HIS A 13 -7.95 21.42 -23.09
C HIS A 13 -6.81 21.75 -22.13
N GLU A 14 -6.32 22.98 -22.16
CA GLU A 14 -5.27 23.51 -21.29
C GLU A 14 -5.83 24.68 -20.46
N TYR A 15 -5.65 24.61 -19.15
CA TYR A 15 -6.06 25.66 -18.22
C TYR A 15 -4.86 26.19 -17.47
N TYR A 16 -4.77 27.51 -17.33
CA TYR A 16 -3.65 28.20 -16.69
C TYR A 16 -4.05 28.81 -15.35
N TYR A 17 -3.07 29.00 -14.46
CA TYR A 17 -3.29 29.69 -13.19
C TYR A 17 -3.66 31.17 -13.40
N LYS A 18 -4.10 31.83 -12.33
CA LYS A 18 -4.37 33.28 -12.32
C LYS A 18 -3.20 34.03 -11.69
N ASN A 19 -3.16 35.35 -11.87
CA ASN A 19 -2.18 36.26 -11.30
C ASN A 19 -0.76 36.09 -11.91
N GLU A 20 0.29 36.27 -11.12
CA GLU A 20 1.70 36.22 -11.57
C GLU A 20 2.08 34.87 -12.20
N TYR A 21 1.36 33.79 -11.88
CA TYR A 21 1.53 32.45 -12.45
C TYR A 21 0.67 32.21 -13.71
N SER A 22 0.14 33.23 -14.37
CA SER A 22 -0.74 33.05 -15.54
C SER A 22 -0.09 32.41 -16.78
N HIS A 23 1.24 32.30 -16.78
CA HIS A 23 2.01 31.54 -17.77
C HIS A 23 2.12 30.05 -17.41
N GLN A 24 1.79 29.67 -16.16
CA GLN A 24 1.90 28.32 -15.65
C GLN A 24 0.64 27.52 -15.94
N LEU A 25 0.83 26.34 -16.54
CA LEU A 25 -0.24 25.37 -16.75
C LEU A 25 -0.73 24.88 -15.38
N LYS A 26 -2.04 24.90 -15.15
CA LYS A 26 -2.72 24.36 -13.97
C LYS A 26 -3.06 22.90 -14.21
N TRP A 27 -3.66 22.61 -15.35
CA TRP A 27 -3.91 21.26 -15.80
C TRP A 27 -4.20 21.22 -17.30
N ARG A 28 -3.99 20.06 -17.92
CA ARG A 28 -4.42 19.78 -19.29
C ARG A 28 -5.07 18.41 -19.39
N GLY A 29 -5.97 18.20 -20.35
CA GLY A 29 -6.53 16.88 -20.55
C GLY A 29 -7.53 16.74 -21.67
N ASN A 30 -7.97 15.51 -21.85
CA ASN A 30 -8.90 15.10 -22.92
C ASN A 30 -10.35 15.15 -22.44
N TYR A 31 -11.25 15.60 -23.32
CA TYR A 31 -12.68 15.72 -23.06
C TYR A 31 -13.51 15.11 -24.17
N LYS A 32 -14.63 14.51 -23.78
CA LYS A 32 -15.68 14.06 -24.69
C LYS A 32 -17.03 14.42 -24.09
N ASP A 33 -17.87 15.10 -24.88
CA ASP A 33 -19.20 15.54 -24.47
C ASP A 33 -19.21 16.40 -23.18
N GLY A 34 -18.15 17.20 -22.98
CA GLY A 34 -17.98 18.05 -21.80
C GLY A 34 -17.50 17.33 -20.54
N LEU A 35 -17.25 16.01 -20.62
CA LEU A 35 -16.73 15.19 -19.53
C LEU A 35 -15.27 14.85 -19.78
N LYS A 36 -14.48 14.70 -18.70
CA LYS A 36 -13.12 14.17 -18.79
C LYS A 36 -13.15 12.77 -19.42
N ASP A 37 -12.38 12.55 -20.47
CA ASP A 37 -12.32 11.26 -21.17
C ASP A 37 -10.94 11.07 -21.79
N GLY A 38 -10.10 10.26 -21.13
CA GLY A 38 -8.68 10.08 -21.39
C GLY A 38 -7.80 10.69 -20.29
N LEU A 39 -6.53 10.92 -20.64
CA LEU A 39 -5.52 11.43 -19.72
C LEU A 39 -5.78 12.89 -19.34
N VAL A 40 -5.62 13.19 -18.06
CA VAL A 40 -5.56 14.53 -17.46
C VAL A 40 -4.27 14.65 -16.65
N GLU A 41 -3.55 15.75 -16.82
CA GLU A 41 -2.30 16.07 -16.13
C GLU A 41 -2.45 17.35 -15.34
N ILE A 42 -2.01 17.36 -14.07
CA ILE A 42 -2.12 18.49 -13.16
C ILE A 42 -0.71 18.90 -12.72
N PHE A 43 -0.46 20.21 -12.65
CA PHE A 43 0.86 20.77 -12.43
C PHE A 43 0.89 21.68 -11.19
N HIS A 44 2.04 21.77 -10.52
CA HIS A 44 2.22 22.63 -9.35
C HIS A 44 2.21 24.11 -9.74
N TRP A 45 1.52 24.94 -8.96
CA TRP A 45 1.29 26.36 -9.26
C TRP A 45 2.56 27.22 -9.31
N GLU A 46 3.52 26.97 -8.42
CA GLU A 46 4.75 27.77 -8.32
C GLU A 46 5.86 27.25 -9.23
N LYS A 47 5.93 25.92 -9.41
CA LYS A 47 7.08 25.24 -10.02
C LYS A 47 6.80 24.69 -11.42
N GLY A 48 5.54 24.55 -11.76
CA GLY A 48 5.10 23.93 -13.01
C GLY A 48 5.44 22.46 -13.19
N GLN A 49 5.94 21.81 -12.15
CA GLN A 49 6.19 20.37 -12.15
C GLN A 49 4.87 19.61 -12.20
N LEU A 50 4.84 18.49 -12.93
CA LEU A 50 3.73 17.55 -12.92
C LEU A 50 3.57 16.98 -11.51
N ILE A 51 2.37 17.04 -10.95
CA ILE A 51 2.05 16.50 -9.61
C ILE A 51 1.02 15.38 -9.66
N ARG A 52 0.26 15.27 -10.77
CA ARG A 52 -0.73 14.21 -10.93
C ARG A 52 -1.00 13.86 -12.39
N ARG A 53 -1.19 12.57 -12.65
CA ARG A 53 -1.79 12.03 -13.88
C ARG A 53 -3.02 11.24 -13.49
N GLU A 54 -4.10 11.46 -14.22
CA GLU A 54 -5.39 10.82 -13.99
C GLU A 54 -5.92 10.31 -15.32
N ASN A 55 -6.33 9.05 -15.37
CA ASN A 55 -7.05 8.51 -16.52
C ASN A 55 -8.56 8.50 -16.22
N TRP A 56 -9.34 8.98 -17.19
CA TRP A 56 -10.77 9.15 -17.07
C TRP A 56 -11.48 8.46 -18.22
N LYS A 57 -12.73 8.07 -17.99
CA LYS A 57 -13.65 7.57 -19.02
C LYS A 57 -15.03 8.13 -18.75
N GLN A 58 -15.50 9.01 -19.64
CA GLN A 58 -16.83 9.62 -19.53
C GLN A 58 -17.11 10.24 -18.14
N GLY A 59 -16.13 10.96 -17.61
CA GLY A 59 -16.22 11.66 -16.33
C GLY A 59 -16.03 10.77 -15.09
N ARG A 60 -15.71 9.49 -15.26
CA ARG A 60 -15.39 8.56 -14.16
C ARG A 60 -13.92 8.19 -14.17
N GLU A 61 -13.38 7.92 -12.99
CA GLU A 61 -11.99 7.49 -12.80
C GLU A 61 -11.83 6.09 -13.42
N ASP A 62 -10.93 5.93 -14.39
CA ASP A 62 -10.79 4.68 -15.14
C ASP A 62 -9.36 4.56 -15.67
N GLY A 63 -8.63 3.54 -15.22
CA GLY A 63 -7.21 3.33 -15.50
C GLY A 63 -6.29 3.84 -14.40
N VAL A 64 -5.00 3.93 -14.73
CA VAL A 64 -3.94 4.24 -13.76
C VAL A 64 -3.90 5.73 -13.46
N TRP A 65 -3.82 6.06 -12.17
CA TRP A 65 -3.56 7.39 -11.65
C TRP A 65 -2.21 7.40 -10.98
N GLU A 66 -1.46 8.48 -11.15
CA GLU A 66 -0.11 8.64 -10.63
C GLU A 66 0.00 9.97 -9.90
N GLU A 67 0.67 9.98 -8.75
CA GLU A 67 0.97 11.19 -8.00
C GLU A 67 2.49 11.36 -7.87
N PHE A 68 2.95 12.61 -7.94
CA PHE A 68 4.36 12.94 -7.94
C PHE A 68 4.68 13.96 -6.84
N ASN A 69 5.84 13.80 -6.22
CA ASN A 69 6.38 14.73 -5.26
C ASN A 69 6.61 16.09 -5.92
N LYS A 70 6.02 17.15 -5.36
CA LYS A 70 6.08 18.53 -5.90
C LYS A 70 7.46 19.21 -5.83
N GLU A 71 8.42 18.60 -5.15
CA GLU A 71 9.79 19.09 -5.02
C GLU A 71 10.73 18.34 -5.97
N THR A 72 10.65 17.01 -5.94
CA THR A 72 11.60 16.13 -6.64
C THR A 72 11.09 15.60 -7.98
N GLY A 73 9.76 15.64 -8.21
CA GLY A 73 9.11 15.04 -9.37
C GLY A 73 9.08 13.50 -9.36
N GLN A 74 9.51 12.86 -8.27
CA GLN A 74 9.47 11.41 -8.13
C GLN A 74 8.03 10.92 -7.92
N LEU A 75 7.72 9.75 -8.48
CA LEU A 75 6.44 9.07 -8.27
C LEU A 75 6.30 8.70 -6.79
N THR A 76 5.20 9.11 -6.15
CA THR A 76 4.93 8.81 -4.73
C THR A 76 3.92 7.69 -4.58
N ASN A 77 2.94 7.62 -5.49
CA ASN A 77 2.00 6.52 -5.56
C ASN A 77 1.45 6.36 -6.97
N ARG A 78 1.01 5.14 -7.28
CA ARG A 78 0.15 4.87 -8.43
C ARG A 78 -0.98 3.93 -8.02
N GLY A 79 -2.17 4.22 -8.51
CA GLY A 79 -3.37 3.43 -8.22
C GLY A 79 -4.16 3.17 -9.49
N ASN A 80 -4.79 2.00 -9.60
CA ASN A 80 -5.68 1.69 -10.70
C ASN A 80 -7.15 1.89 -10.28
N PHE A 81 -7.94 2.45 -11.18
CA PHE A 81 -9.36 2.68 -10.98
C PHE A 81 -10.17 1.97 -12.07
N VAL A 82 -11.32 1.41 -11.70
CA VAL A 82 -12.29 0.85 -12.65
C VAL A 82 -13.66 1.41 -12.29
N ASP A 83 -14.22 2.21 -13.18
CA ASP A 83 -15.54 2.85 -12.99
C ASP A 83 -15.67 3.64 -11.67
N GLY A 84 -14.64 4.40 -11.31
CA GLY A 84 -14.58 5.18 -10.07
C GLY A 84 -14.23 4.38 -8.81
N LYS A 85 -13.97 3.08 -8.92
CA LYS A 85 -13.58 2.23 -7.79
C LYS A 85 -12.08 1.95 -7.79
N GLN A 86 -11.46 2.13 -6.64
CA GLN A 86 -10.07 1.76 -6.41
C GLN A 86 -9.86 0.25 -6.61
N GLN A 87 -8.72 -0.13 -7.16
CA GLN A 87 -8.26 -1.51 -7.35
C GLN A 87 -6.87 -1.64 -6.71
N ASP A 88 -5.84 -1.92 -7.49
CA ASP A 88 -4.45 -2.08 -7.04
C ASP A 88 -3.79 -0.72 -6.80
N PHE A 89 -3.01 -0.62 -5.72
CA PHE A 89 -2.23 0.55 -5.35
C PHE A 89 -0.80 0.17 -5.01
N GLU A 90 0.10 1.09 -5.32
CA GLU A 90 1.51 1.02 -4.99
C GLU A 90 1.98 2.37 -4.45
N TRP A 91 2.82 2.34 -3.40
CA TRP A 91 3.45 3.50 -2.81
C TRP A 91 4.97 3.36 -2.87
N PHE A 92 5.64 4.49 -3.11
CA PHE A 92 7.08 4.54 -3.29
C PHE A 92 7.71 5.52 -2.29
N ASN A 93 8.91 5.19 -1.82
CA ASN A 93 9.68 6.07 -0.93
C ASN A 93 10.30 7.26 -1.69
N GLU A 94 11.00 8.12 -0.95
CA GLU A 94 11.71 9.30 -1.48
C GLU A 94 12.84 8.96 -2.46
N THR A 95 13.24 7.70 -2.58
CA THR A 95 14.22 7.24 -3.57
C THR A 95 13.56 6.62 -4.82
N GLY A 96 12.23 6.49 -4.80
CA GLY A 96 11.44 5.84 -5.86
C GLY A 96 11.39 4.32 -5.77
N GLN A 97 11.81 3.73 -4.65
CA GLN A 97 11.67 2.29 -4.40
C GLN A 97 10.25 1.99 -3.91
N LEU A 98 9.70 0.87 -4.36
CA LEU A 98 8.39 0.39 -3.91
C LEU A 98 8.47 0.04 -2.42
N GLU A 99 7.58 0.62 -1.61
CA GLU A 99 7.48 0.34 -0.17
C GLU A 99 6.29 -0.54 0.15
N ILE A 100 5.17 -0.33 -0.53
CA ILE A 100 3.90 -0.98 -0.21
C ILE A 100 3.16 -1.22 -1.51
N ARG A 101 2.52 -2.38 -1.65
CA ARG A 101 1.45 -2.57 -2.62
C ARG A 101 0.32 -3.40 -2.05
N GLY A 102 -0.87 -3.18 -2.57
CA GLY A 102 -2.05 -3.93 -2.17
C GLY A 102 -3.26 -3.61 -3.02
N TYR A 103 -4.37 -4.24 -2.66
CA TYR A 103 -5.63 -4.10 -3.36
C TYR A 103 -6.69 -3.49 -2.44
N PHE A 104 -7.57 -2.68 -3.03
CA PHE A 104 -8.75 -2.12 -2.40
C PHE A 104 -10.02 -2.69 -3.01
N LYS A 105 -11.02 -2.87 -2.16
CA LYS A 105 -12.38 -3.24 -2.54
C LYS A 105 -13.36 -2.41 -1.73
N ASP A 106 -14.26 -1.73 -2.44
CA ASP A 106 -15.27 -0.85 -1.83
C ASP A 106 -14.63 0.15 -0.83
N ASP A 107 -13.51 0.75 -1.25
CA ASP A 107 -12.70 1.73 -0.51
C ASP A 107 -12.02 1.21 0.78
N GLU A 108 -12.00 -0.11 0.98
CA GLU A 108 -11.31 -0.77 2.09
C GLU A 108 -10.19 -1.70 1.59
N GLN A 109 -9.14 -1.89 2.39
CA GLN A 109 -8.07 -2.83 2.05
C GLN A 109 -8.64 -4.26 1.94
N ASP A 110 -8.29 -4.95 0.87
CA ASP A 110 -8.77 -6.31 0.60
C ASP A 110 -7.68 -7.11 -0.15
N GLY A 111 -7.64 -8.42 0.03
CA GLY A 111 -6.67 -9.28 -0.65
C GLY A 111 -5.25 -9.13 -0.09
N LEU A 112 -4.25 -9.48 -0.91
CA LEU A 112 -2.84 -9.50 -0.51
C LEU A 112 -2.27 -8.08 -0.43
N TRP A 113 -1.52 -7.83 0.65
CA TRP A 113 -0.72 -6.65 0.87
C TRP A 113 0.72 -7.06 1.12
N GLU A 114 1.64 -6.38 0.45
CA GLU A 114 3.08 -6.63 0.52
C GLU A 114 3.80 -5.34 0.90
N TYR A 115 4.73 -5.47 1.84
CA TYR A 115 5.53 -4.39 2.37
C TYR A 115 6.99 -4.74 2.14
N PHE A 116 7.75 -3.80 1.58
CA PHE A 116 9.10 -4.01 1.09
C PHE A 116 10.12 -3.30 1.99
N ALA A 117 11.26 -3.94 2.20
CA ALA A 117 12.43 -3.34 2.83
C ALA A 117 13.20 -2.43 1.85
N GLU A 118 14.14 -1.63 2.36
CA GLU A 118 15.00 -0.74 1.55
C GLU A 118 15.81 -1.48 0.47
N ASN A 119 16.08 -2.77 0.68
CA ASN A 119 16.78 -3.63 -0.30
C ASN A 119 15.85 -4.16 -1.42
N GLY A 120 14.56 -3.81 -1.39
CA GLY A 120 13.53 -4.22 -2.36
C GLY A 120 12.96 -5.62 -2.15
N GLN A 121 13.36 -6.33 -1.08
CA GLN A 121 12.76 -7.62 -0.71
C GLN A 121 11.51 -7.40 0.14
N ILE A 122 10.61 -8.39 0.17
CA ILE A 122 9.43 -8.37 1.04
C ILE A 122 9.91 -8.44 2.49
N ALA A 123 9.53 -7.44 3.29
CA ALA A 123 9.75 -7.40 4.73
C ALA A 123 8.61 -8.14 5.47
N TYR A 124 7.37 -7.93 5.03
CA TYR A 124 6.22 -8.69 5.49
C TYR A 124 5.09 -8.63 4.45
N GLN A 125 4.23 -9.63 4.48
CA GLN A 125 3.03 -9.69 3.64
C GLN A 125 1.89 -10.37 4.38
N GLY A 126 0.67 -10.07 3.98
CA GLY A 126 -0.49 -10.76 4.49
C GLY A 126 -1.76 -10.29 3.83
N THR A 127 -2.86 -10.91 4.19
CA THR A 127 -4.16 -10.61 3.59
C THR A 127 -5.00 -9.70 4.48
N PHE A 128 -5.68 -8.77 3.82
CA PHE A 128 -6.73 -7.95 4.39
C PHE A 128 -8.10 -8.38 3.86
N LYS A 129 -9.12 -8.13 4.66
CA LYS A 129 -10.51 -8.25 4.29
C LYS A 129 -11.30 -7.15 4.98
N ASN A 130 -11.98 -6.32 4.20
CA ASN A 130 -12.76 -5.19 4.71
C ASN A 130 -11.95 -4.30 5.68
N GLY A 131 -10.72 -3.96 5.29
CA GLY A 131 -9.83 -3.08 6.07
C GLY A 131 -9.21 -3.71 7.31
N LYS A 132 -9.35 -5.03 7.52
CA LYS A 132 -8.76 -5.75 8.66
C LYS A 132 -7.90 -6.90 8.21
N GLU A 133 -6.81 -7.15 8.93
CA GLU A 133 -5.95 -8.31 8.72
C GLU A 133 -6.78 -9.60 8.92
N ASP A 134 -6.80 -10.46 7.91
CA ASP A 134 -7.59 -11.68 7.87
C ASP A 134 -6.92 -12.70 6.96
N GLY A 135 -6.39 -13.79 7.52
CA GLY A 135 -5.63 -14.83 6.83
C GLY A 135 -4.16 -14.90 7.26
N LEU A 136 -3.32 -15.49 6.41
CA LEU A 136 -1.91 -15.75 6.72
C LEU A 136 -1.09 -14.47 6.62
N TRP A 137 -0.26 -14.23 7.63
CA TRP A 137 0.72 -13.16 7.69
C TRP A 137 2.11 -13.74 7.86
N GLU A 138 3.05 -13.19 7.09
CA GLU A 138 4.45 -13.63 7.07
C GLU A 138 5.35 -12.40 7.20
N GLY A 139 6.39 -12.52 8.01
CA GLY A 139 7.49 -11.56 8.07
C GLY A 139 8.80 -12.22 7.70
N TYR A 140 9.73 -11.46 7.18
CA TYR A 140 11.01 -11.94 6.66
C TYR A 140 12.19 -11.16 7.24
N TYR A 141 13.31 -11.85 7.41
CA TYR A 141 14.60 -11.24 7.68
C TYR A 141 15.19 -10.62 6.39
N GLU A 142 16.18 -9.73 6.54
CA GLU A 142 16.90 -9.12 5.40
C GLU A 142 17.63 -10.14 4.51
N ASN A 143 17.89 -11.35 5.01
CA ASN A 143 18.46 -12.44 4.22
C ASN A 143 17.40 -13.23 3.43
N GLY A 144 16.13 -12.82 3.48
CA GLY A 144 14.99 -13.45 2.84
C GLY A 144 14.43 -14.68 3.57
N GLN A 145 14.97 -15.06 4.72
CA GLN A 145 14.43 -16.16 5.51
C GLN A 145 13.19 -15.72 6.29
N LEU A 146 12.27 -16.65 6.50
CA LEU A 146 11.06 -16.42 7.27
C LEU A 146 11.45 -16.02 8.70
N LEU A 147 10.93 -14.89 9.18
CA LEU A 147 11.05 -14.41 10.56
C LEU A 147 9.86 -14.90 11.39
N TYR A 148 8.66 -14.81 10.82
CA TYR A 148 7.46 -15.36 11.45
C TYR A 148 6.39 -15.70 10.42
N THR A 149 5.47 -16.58 10.81
CA THR A 149 4.21 -16.83 10.11
C THR A 149 3.10 -17.01 11.13
N GLY A 150 1.88 -16.57 10.81
CA GLY A 150 0.73 -16.77 11.67
C GLY A 150 -0.57 -16.28 11.06
N ASN A 151 -1.69 -16.73 11.62
CA ASN A 151 -3.01 -16.39 11.12
C ASN A 151 -3.62 -15.20 11.88
N MET A 152 -4.10 -14.22 11.12
CA MET A 152 -4.87 -13.08 11.63
C MET A 152 -6.35 -13.30 11.33
N LYS A 153 -7.20 -12.78 12.20
CA LYS A 153 -8.65 -12.80 12.04
C LYS A 153 -9.25 -11.53 12.60
N ASN A 154 -9.88 -10.73 11.74
CA ASN A 154 -10.45 -9.43 12.10
C ASN A 154 -9.45 -8.49 12.81
N GLY A 155 -8.18 -8.52 12.43
CA GLY A 155 -7.13 -7.68 13.02
C GLY A 155 -6.52 -8.22 14.31
N GLU A 156 -6.85 -9.44 14.72
CA GLU A 156 -6.27 -10.09 15.91
C GLU A 156 -5.60 -11.41 15.53
N ALA A 157 -4.49 -11.74 16.19
CA ALA A 157 -3.84 -13.03 16.05
C ALA A 157 -4.79 -14.16 16.52
N ASP A 158 -5.05 -15.14 15.66
CA ASP A 158 -5.97 -16.25 15.90
C ASP A 158 -5.47 -17.52 15.19
N GLY A 159 -5.04 -18.51 15.97
CA GLY A 159 -4.45 -19.75 15.48
C GLY A 159 -2.94 -19.84 15.72
N LEU A 160 -2.32 -20.80 15.05
CA LEU A 160 -0.89 -21.07 15.17
C LEU A 160 -0.06 -19.88 14.69
N PHE A 161 0.91 -19.51 15.51
CA PHE A 161 2.02 -18.65 15.12
C PHE A 161 3.35 -19.36 15.34
N GLU A 162 4.27 -19.10 14.42
CA GLU A 162 5.63 -19.62 14.45
C GLU A 162 6.60 -18.46 14.19
N TRP A 163 7.69 -18.41 14.97
CA TRP A 163 8.82 -17.54 14.75
C TRP A 163 10.05 -18.39 14.52
N PHE A 164 10.95 -17.91 13.70
CA PHE A 164 12.17 -18.61 13.32
C PHE A 164 13.38 -17.74 13.66
N HIS A 165 14.53 -18.38 13.84
CA HIS A 165 15.82 -17.72 13.90
C HIS A 165 16.30 -17.39 12.48
N GLU A 166 17.27 -16.48 12.35
CA GLU A 166 17.90 -16.09 11.06
C GLU A 166 18.62 -17.23 10.31
N ASN A 167 18.72 -18.42 10.90
CA ASN A 167 19.24 -19.63 10.25
C ASN A 167 18.12 -20.57 9.76
N GLY A 168 16.86 -20.17 9.90
CA GLY A 168 15.67 -20.89 9.47
C GLY A 168 15.16 -21.92 10.48
N GLN A 169 15.85 -22.11 11.60
CA GLN A 169 15.38 -22.99 12.67
C GLN A 169 14.21 -22.36 13.41
N LEU A 170 13.24 -23.17 13.83
CA LEU A 170 12.13 -22.71 14.65
C LEU A 170 12.69 -22.09 15.94
N GLN A 171 12.20 -20.91 16.31
CA GLN A 171 12.56 -20.20 17.54
C GLN A 171 11.48 -20.40 18.60
N ARG A 172 10.22 -20.28 18.21
CA ARG A 172 9.08 -20.53 19.09
C ARG A 172 7.81 -20.74 18.28
N ARG A 173 6.87 -21.49 18.84
CA ARG A 173 5.53 -21.61 18.29
C ARG A 173 4.48 -21.76 19.37
N GLY A 174 3.26 -21.40 19.04
CA GLY A 174 2.10 -21.61 19.88
C GLY A 174 0.85 -20.97 19.31
N GLU A 175 -0.28 -21.21 19.96
CA GLU A 175 -1.57 -20.71 19.50
C GLU A 175 -1.84 -19.31 20.06
N HIS A 176 -2.49 -18.49 19.25
CA HIS A 176 -3.19 -17.30 19.69
C HIS A 176 -4.69 -17.51 19.65
N LYS A 177 -5.39 -16.83 20.55
CA LYS A 177 -6.85 -16.74 20.54
C LYS A 177 -7.27 -15.33 20.90
N ASN A 178 -7.96 -14.65 19.99
CA ASN A 178 -8.37 -13.25 20.14
C ASN A 178 -7.20 -12.35 20.56
N GLY A 179 -6.08 -12.44 19.84
CA GLY A 179 -4.89 -11.62 20.06
C GLY A 179 -4.05 -11.97 21.29
N LYS A 180 -4.36 -13.08 21.99
CA LYS A 180 -3.66 -13.48 23.22
C LYS A 180 -3.03 -14.86 23.08
N LEU A 181 -1.86 -15.06 23.69
CA LEU A 181 -1.23 -16.38 23.83
C LEU A 181 -2.22 -17.35 24.51
N ASP A 182 -2.46 -18.51 23.90
CA ASP A 182 -3.31 -19.57 24.43
C ASP A 182 -2.65 -20.94 24.18
N GLY A 183 -2.85 -21.89 25.10
CA GLY A 183 -2.33 -23.24 24.95
C GLY A 183 -0.83 -23.37 25.22
N LEU A 184 -0.24 -24.45 24.72
CA LEU A 184 1.18 -24.77 24.92
C LEU A 184 2.04 -23.97 23.95
N TRP A 185 3.01 -23.26 24.50
CA TRP A 185 4.05 -22.56 23.76
C TRP A 185 5.38 -23.29 23.90
N GLU A 186 6.03 -23.54 22.78
CA GLU A 186 7.31 -24.24 22.70
C GLU A 186 8.39 -23.26 22.25
N TYR A 187 9.55 -23.30 22.89
CA TYR A 187 10.69 -22.42 22.61
C TYR A 187 11.93 -23.25 22.31
N PHE A 188 12.70 -22.82 21.32
CA PHE A 188 13.81 -23.59 20.76
C PHE A 188 15.06 -22.71 20.63
N ASP A 189 16.22 -23.30 20.85
CA ASP A 189 17.51 -22.64 20.60
C ASP A 189 17.84 -22.58 19.10
N ARG A 190 19.02 -22.01 18.76
CA ARG A 190 19.47 -21.87 17.37
C ARG A 190 19.85 -23.20 16.71
N ASP A 191 20.05 -24.25 17.49
CA ASP A 191 20.36 -25.60 17.00
C ASP A 191 19.07 -26.43 16.81
N GLY A 192 17.90 -25.85 17.15
CA GLY A 192 16.58 -26.49 17.04
C GLY A 192 16.20 -27.35 18.24
N ASN A 193 16.95 -27.28 19.35
CA ASN A 193 16.60 -28.04 20.55
C ASN A 193 15.51 -27.31 21.34
N LEU A 194 14.50 -28.06 21.80
CA LEU A 194 13.47 -27.55 22.70
C LEU A 194 14.12 -27.15 24.04
N THR A 195 13.98 -25.88 24.41
CA THR A 195 14.57 -25.31 25.64
C THR A 195 13.54 -25.04 26.72
N GLU A 196 12.32 -24.65 26.34
CA GLU A 196 11.25 -24.36 27.30
C GLU A 196 9.88 -24.69 26.69
N THR A 197 8.96 -25.13 27.55
CA THR A 197 7.54 -25.17 27.24
C THR A 197 6.77 -24.37 28.29
N ILE A 198 5.86 -23.50 27.87
CA ILE A 198 5.03 -22.69 28.76
C ILE A 198 3.57 -22.87 28.36
N GLU A 199 2.70 -23.23 29.30
CA GLU A 199 1.26 -23.22 29.06
C GLU A 199 0.70 -21.82 29.35
N PHE A 200 -0.02 -21.23 28.40
CA PHE A 200 -0.71 -19.96 28.55
C PHE A 200 -2.22 -20.13 28.54
N LYS A 201 -2.92 -19.29 29.31
CA LYS A 201 -4.37 -19.13 29.18
C LYS A 201 -4.73 -17.67 29.15
N ASN A 202 -5.39 -17.22 28.06
CA ASN A 202 -5.80 -15.83 27.87
C ASN A 202 -4.64 -14.83 28.09
N GLY A 203 -3.44 -15.16 27.59
CA GLY A 203 -2.24 -14.34 27.69
C GLY A 203 -1.48 -14.47 29.01
N LEU A 204 -1.95 -15.26 29.97
CA LEU A 204 -1.29 -15.44 31.27
C LEU A 204 -0.62 -16.81 31.35
N LYS A 205 0.65 -16.82 31.81
CA LYS A 205 1.38 -18.05 32.11
C LYS A 205 0.62 -18.83 33.19
N LYS A 206 0.23 -20.06 32.86
CA LYS A 206 -0.41 -20.98 33.79
C LYS A 206 0.66 -21.50 34.76
N ARG A 207 0.32 -21.50 36.05
CA ARG A 207 1.17 -22.01 37.12
C ARG A 207 0.87 -23.49 37.37
#